data_AF-A0A963HKZ4-F1
#
_entry.id   AF-A0A963HKZ4-F1
#
_cell.length_a   1.000
_cell.length_b   1.000
_cell.length_c   1.000
_cell.angle_alpha   90.00
_cell.angle_beta   90.00
_cell.angle_gamma   90.00
#
_symmetry.space_group_name_H-M   'P 1'
#
loop_
_entity.id
_entity.type
_entity.pdbx_description
1 polymer ?
#
loop_
_entity_poly.entity_id
_entity_poly.type
_entity_poly.pdbx_seq_one_letter_code
_entity_poly.pdbx_strand_id
1 'polypeptide(L)'
;MSIKHKLSHDCLFSTDVEKTKFNKELCRNLIFKRLMIITLFALLLNSNYAFSNLIDDIKADMLLNEAVLLQAPDHTGWSKKANIDMGAAPRGDATPIWWQPDDKYYKSPAYWHAITPWFIIYPGTDHSAINVRVKISEIKLFILKRSSNTWEQVNIDDTDPTWQFHQSHVSPDTAHENVSRRIEPDGKVSYKLNKGLNPIHGGVRKYEIYGPDVKAVYAQLTTELIQDDPDKRDDRAEAQLLVSIGADYYPDISLRIKDYATPYTWAPAVAASRFALVKRSPRVHHMATIDPPGPIKNNGSILPDTRKVISITEFEINPPITEQNPSEP
;
A
#
# COMPACT_ATOMS: atom_id res chain seq x y z
N MET A 1 79.55 44.95 -27.89
CA MET A 1 80.54 43.86 -27.75
C MET A 1 79.79 42.55 -27.92
N SER A 2 80.13 41.80 -28.97
CA SER A 2 79.45 40.58 -29.43
C SER A 2 79.97 39.37 -28.69
N ILE A 3 79.08 38.50 -28.17
CA ILE A 3 79.42 37.10 -27.87
C ILE A 3 78.22 36.21 -28.27
N LYS A 4 78.49 35.33 -29.24
CA LYS A 4 77.63 34.21 -29.68
C LYS A 4 77.82 33.02 -28.75
N HIS A 5 76.73 32.34 -28.39
CA HIS A 5 76.72 30.91 -28.01
C HIS A 5 75.45 30.29 -28.63
N LYS A 6 75.55 29.56 -29.75
CA LYS A 6 75.86 28.13 -29.90
C LYS A 6 74.87 27.25 -29.12
N LEU A 7 73.71 27.02 -29.75
CA LEU A 7 72.76 25.97 -29.36
C LEU A 7 73.36 24.61 -29.72
N SER A 8 73.56 23.77 -28.70
CA SER A 8 73.77 22.34 -28.86
C SER A 8 72.40 21.66 -28.85
N HIS A 9 72.12 20.95 -29.93
CA HIS A 9 71.18 19.83 -29.92
C HIS A 9 71.60 18.86 -28.81
N ASP A 10 70.67 18.45 -27.96
CA ASP A 10 70.17 17.07 -27.98
C ASP A 10 69.17 16.79 -26.86
N CYS A 11 68.32 15.82 -27.17
CA CYS A 11 67.50 15.04 -26.24
C CYS A 11 66.14 15.63 -25.89
N LEU A 12 65.16 15.40 -26.78
CA LEU A 12 63.81 14.97 -26.39
C LEU A 12 63.22 14.13 -27.54
N PHE A 13 63.72 12.89 -27.67
CA PHE A 13 63.00 11.82 -28.35
C PHE A 13 61.79 11.43 -27.49
N SER A 14 60.68 12.16 -27.60
CA SER A 14 59.37 11.57 -27.32
C SER A 14 58.85 11.09 -28.66
N THR A 15 59.04 9.80 -28.91
CA THR A 15 58.55 9.13 -30.12
C THR A 15 57.04 9.32 -30.24
N ASP A 16 56.53 9.50 -31.46
CA ASP A 16 55.10 9.69 -31.75
C ASP A 16 54.20 8.57 -31.17
N VAL A 17 54.79 7.44 -30.78
CA VAL A 17 54.15 6.29 -30.13
C VAL A 17 53.68 6.61 -28.69
N GLU A 18 54.45 7.38 -27.91
CA GLU A 18 54.05 7.74 -26.54
C GLU A 18 52.94 8.79 -26.52
N LYS A 19 52.99 9.77 -27.42
CA LYS A 19 51.91 10.76 -27.61
C LYS A 19 50.61 10.09 -28.05
N THR A 20 50.66 9.10 -28.94
CA THR A 20 49.46 8.37 -29.36
C THR A 20 48.89 7.49 -28.25
N LYS A 21 49.72 6.90 -27.38
CA LYS A 21 49.26 6.12 -26.23
C LYS A 21 48.60 7.02 -25.17
N PHE A 22 49.22 8.15 -24.84
CA PHE A 22 48.67 9.13 -23.90
C PHE A 22 47.34 9.73 -24.38
N ASN A 23 47.25 10.10 -25.66
CA ASN A 23 46.01 10.62 -26.25
C ASN A 23 44.89 9.57 -26.28
N LYS A 24 45.22 8.29 -26.53
CA LYS A 24 44.24 7.19 -26.46
C LYS A 24 43.73 6.97 -25.04
N GLU A 25 44.59 7.04 -24.03
CA GLU A 25 44.21 6.89 -22.63
C GLU A 25 43.35 8.06 -22.13
N LEU A 26 43.70 9.29 -22.53
CA LEU A 26 42.93 10.49 -22.24
C LEU A 26 41.53 10.43 -22.88
N CYS A 27 41.45 10.05 -24.17
CA CYS A 27 40.17 9.85 -24.86
C CYS A 27 39.34 8.73 -24.23
N ARG A 28 39.96 7.60 -23.84
CA ARG A 28 39.27 6.51 -23.14
C ARG A 28 38.70 6.98 -21.81
N ASN A 29 39.46 7.75 -21.02
CA ASN A 29 39.00 8.30 -19.74
C ASN A 29 37.88 9.35 -19.92
N LEU A 30 37.92 10.15 -20.98
CA LEU A 30 36.87 11.11 -21.33
C LEU A 30 35.57 10.39 -21.76
N ILE A 31 35.68 9.34 -22.57
CA ILE A 31 34.55 8.51 -22.98
C ILE A 31 33.94 7.81 -21.77
N PHE A 32 34.76 7.22 -20.90
CA PHE A 32 34.29 6.52 -19.70
C PHE A 32 33.58 7.46 -18.73
N LYS A 33 34.13 8.66 -18.49
CA LYS A 33 33.46 9.69 -17.66
C LYS A 33 32.14 10.16 -18.27
N ARG A 34 32.08 10.36 -19.59
CA ARG A 34 30.84 10.73 -20.28
C ARG A 34 29.79 9.61 -20.20
N LEU A 35 30.20 8.36 -20.38
CA LEU A 35 29.31 7.21 -20.25
C LEU A 35 28.75 7.12 -18.83
N MET A 36 29.60 7.26 -17.81
CA MET A 36 29.19 7.21 -16.40
C MET A 36 28.21 8.34 -16.05
N ILE A 37 28.43 9.56 -16.56
CA ILE A 37 27.51 10.69 -16.38
C ILE A 37 26.17 10.41 -17.07
N ILE A 38 26.17 9.88 -18.29
CA ILE A 38 24.93 9.52 -19.02
C ILE A 38 24.16 8.43 -18.27
N THR A 39 24.85 7.39 -17.78
CA THR A 39 24.22 6.34 -16.97
C THR A 39 23.64 6.90 -15.66
N LEU A 40 24.37 7.79 -14.98
CA LEU A 40 23.89 8.44 -13.76
C LEU A 40 22.65 9.31 -14.04
N PHE A 41 22.65 10.06 -15.14
CA PHE A 41 21.49 10.86 -15.57
C PHE A 41 20.30 9.98 -15.96
N ALA A 42 20.52 8.87 -16.66
CA ALA A 42 19.45 7.93 -17.01
C ALA A 42 18.84 7.27 -15.75
N LEU A 43 19.67 6.87 -14.78
CA LEU A 43 19.21 6.35 -13.49
C LEU A 43 18.41 7.40 -12.70
N LEU A 44 18.87 8.66 -12.66
CA LEU A 44 18.16 9.76 -11.99
C LEU A 44 16.83 10.11 -12.68
N LEU A 45 16.75 10.01 -14.00
CA LEU A 45 15.50 10.23 -14.74
C LEU A 45 14.52 9.09 -14.47
N ASN A 46 14.96 7.83 -14.56
CA ASN A 46 14.11 6.66 -14.31
C ASN A 46 13.60 6.61 -12.87
N SER A 47 14.42 6.98 -11.88
CA SER A 47 13.98 7.02 -10.48
C SER A 47 12.85 8.03 -10.26
N ASN A 48 12.92 9.20 -10.91
CA ASN A 48 11.86 10.22 -10.79
C ASN A 48 10.54 9.78 -11.43
N TYR A 49 10.57 8.99 -12.51
CA TYR A 49 9.37 8.42 -13.13
C TYR A 49 8.73 7.33 -12.27
N ALA A 50 9.52 6.43 -11.68
CA ALA A 50 9.02 5.35 -10.82
C ALA A 50 8.30 5.89 -9.57
N PHE A 51 8.81 6.95 -8.94
CA PHE A 51 8.14 7.59 -7.79
C PHE A 51 6.85 8.32 -8.18
N SER A 52 6.81 8.97 -9.34
CA SER A 52 5.57 9.62 -9.83
C SER A 52 4.45 8.60 -10.02
N ASN A 53 4.75 7.43 -10.56
CA ASN A 53 3.76 6.37 -10.78
C ASN A 53 3.18 5.84 -9.46
N LEU A 54 4.01 5.64 -8.42
CA LEU A 54 3.54 5.16 -7.12
C LEU A 54 2.53 6.12 -6.47
N ILE A 55 2.82 7.42 -6.47
CA ILE A 55 1.92 8.39 -5.84
C ILE A 55 0.60 8.50 -6.59
N ASP A 56 0.64 8.41 -7.92
CA ASP A 56 -0.56 8.41 -8.73
C ASP A 56 -1.39 7.12 -8.52
N ASP A 57 -0.74 5.97 -8.34
CA ASP A 57 -1.41 4.71 -7.96
C ASP A 57 -2.08 4.81 -6.58
N ILE A 58 -1.39 5.39 -5.60
CA ILE A 58 -1.95 5.62 -4.25
C ILE A 58 -3.17 6.52 -4.33
N LYS A 59 -3.09 7.65 -5.06
CA LYS A 59 -4.24 8.54 -5.27
C LYS A 59 -5.38 7.82 -5.99
N ALA A 60 -5.07 7.01 -7.00
CA ALA A 60 -6.06 6.26 -7.77
C ALA A 60 -6.81 5.27 -6.88
N ASP A 61 -6.12 4.61 -5.95
CA ASP A 61 -6.73 3.69 -4.99
C ASP A 61 -7.52 4.38 -3.87
N MET A 62 -7.39 5.70 -3.75
CA MET A 62 -8.27 6.50 -2.91
C MET A 62 -9.55 6.97 -3.63
N LEU A 63 -9.82 6.53 -4.88
CA LEU A 63 -10.99 6.97 -5.65
C LEU A 63 -12.26 6.10 -5.47
N LEU A 64 -13.16 6.13 -6.47
CA LEU A 64 -14.34 5.26 -6.55
C LEU A 64 -13.93 3.81 -6.83
N ASN A 65 -14.78 2.87 -6.42
CA ASN A 65 -14.59 1.44 -6.70
C ASN A 65 -14.56 1.17 -8.22
N GLU A 66 -13.72 0.23 -8.65
CA GLU A 66 -13.54 -0.08 -10.08
C GLU A 66 -14.73 -0.87 -10.69
N ALA A 67 -15.57 -1.47 -9.85
CA ALA A 67 -16.82 -2.09 -10.23
C ALA A 67 -17.85 -2.02 -9.10
N VAL A 68 -19.12 -2.25 -9.43
CA VAL A 68 -20.20 -2.36 -8.44
C VAL A 68 -20.02 -3.66 -7.66
N LEU A 69 -20.04 -3.57 -6.33
CA LEU A 69 -19.93 -4.71 -5.45
C LEU A 69 -21.26 -5.48 -5.40
N LEU A 70 -21.20 -6.80 -5.48
CA LEU A 70 -22.37 -7.66 -5.43
C LEU A 70 -23.09 -7.54 -4.08
N GLN A 71 -24.34 -7.06 -4.08
CA GLN A 71 -25.20 -6.97 -2.88
C GLN A 71 -24.56 -6.19 -1.70
N ALA A 72 -23.60 -5.30 -1.96
CA ALA A 72 -23.05 -4.46 -0.90
C ALA A 72 -24.10 -3.47 -0.39
N PRO A 73 -24.07 -3.07 0.89
CA PRO A 73 -25.02 -2.10 1.43
C PRO A 73 -24.90 -0.72 0.74
N ASP A 74 -25.97 -0.29 0.08
CA ASP A 74 -26.00 0.95 -0.72
C ASP A 74 -25.86 2.24 0.07
N HIS A 75 -26.12 2.22 1.38
CA HIS A 75 -26.05 3.40 2.24
C HIS A 75 -24.65 3.64 2.82
N THR A 76 -23.72 2.70 2.64
CA THR A 76 -22.37 2.80 3.18
C THR A 76 -21.43 3.50 2.20
N GLY A 77 -20.49 4.29 2.72
CA GLY A 77 -19.51 4.99 1.86
C GLY A 77 -18.48 4.04 1.24
N TRP A 78 -18.02 3.07 2.03
CA TRP A 78 -17.00 2.10 1.63
C TRP A 78 -17.44 1.22 0.44
N SER A 79 -18.74 0.99 0.26
CA SER A 79 -19.25 0.17 -0.85
C SER A 79 -19.14 0.88 -2.21
N LYS A 80 -18.78 2.18 -2.22
CA LYS A 80 -18.74 3.01 -3.44
C LYS A 80 -17.36 3.60 -3.73
N LYS A 81 -16.53 3.79 -2.70
CA LYS A 81 -15.24 4.47 -2.80
C LYS A 81 -14.37 4.20 -1.59
N ALA A 82 -13.10 4.61 -1.68
CA ALA A 82 -12.25 4.72 -0.51
C ALA A 82 -12.88 5.60 0.58
N ASN A 83 -12.66 5.25 1.83
CA ASN A 83 -13.22 5.94 2.99
C ASN A 83 -12.16 6.15 4.07
N ILE A 84 -12.28 7.26 4.80
CA ILE A 84 -11.46 7.59 5.96
C ILE A 84 -12.44 7.86 7.09
N ASP A 85 -12.34 7.11 8.18
CA ASP A 85 -13.22 7.26 9.34
C ASP A 85 -12.47 7.94 10.49
N MET A 86 -11.52 7.23 11.12
CA MET A 86 -10.67 7.78 12.17
C MET A 86 -9.43 8.50 11.61
N GLY A 87 -8.91 8.02 10.47
CA GLY A 87 -7.72 8.57 9.81
C GLY A 87 -6.49 8.60 10.70
N ALA A 88 -5.74 9.70 10.68
CA ALA A 88 -4.55 9.94 11.49
C ALA A 88 -4.83 10.26 12.97
N ALA A 89 -6.06 9.99 13.46
CA ALA A 89 -6.46 10.26 14.84
C ALA A 89 -6.89 8.96 15.54
N PRO A 90 -5.97 8.25 16.20
CA PRO A 90 -6.25 7.02 16.95
C PRO A 90 -7.00 7.36 18.25
N ARG A 91 -8.26 7.80 18.17
CA ARG A 91 -9.05 8.28 19.32
C ARG A 91 -10.53 7.95 19.15
N GLY A 92 -11.21 7.72 20.26
CA GLY A 92 -12.64 7.48 20.30
C GLY A 92 -13.47 8.62 19.71
N ASP A 93 -13.12 9.86 20.00
CA ASP A 93 -13.83 11.05 19.51
C ASP A 93 -13.61 11.38 18.02
N ALA A 94 -12.71 10.67 17.35
CA ALA A 94 -12.52 10.69 15.90
C ALA A 94 -13.46 9.71 15.16
N THR A 95 -14.11 8.79 15.88
CA THR A 95 -15.02 7.82 15.25
C THR A 95 -16.35 8.47 14.82
N PRO A 96 -17.03 7.94 13.78
CA PRO A 96 -18.31 8.47 13.28
C PRO A 96 -19.41 8.58 14.33
N ILE A 97 -20.33 9.56 14.20
CA ILE A 97 -21.37 9.82 15.22
C ILE A 97 -22.30 8.63 15.46
N TRP A 98 -22.52 7.81 14.44
CA TRP A 98 -23.37 6.64 14.53
C TRP A 98 -22.72 5.49 15.29
N TRP A 99 -21.40 5.52 15.55
CA TRP A 99 -20.71 4.51 16.37
C TRP A 99 -20.73 4.95 17.83
N GLN A 100 -21.61 4.33 18.62
CA GLN A 100 -21.92 4.71 20.00
C GLN A 100 -21.71 3.51 20.93
N PRO A 101 -20.47 3.21 21.34
CA PRO A 101 -20.24 2.14 22.31
C PRO A 101 -20.97 2.45 23.62
N ASP A 102 -21.33 1.39 24.34
CA ASP A 102 -22.00 1.47 25.65
C ASP A 102 -21.10 2.20 26.65
N ASP A 103 -19.83 1.82 26.70
CA ASP A 103 -18.82 2.53 27.48
C ASP A 103 -18.34 3.79 26.72
N LYS A 104 -18.73 4.95 27.25
CA LYS A 104 -18.41 6.26 26.67
C LYS A 104 -16.93 6.62 26.75
N TYR A 105 -16.13 5.93 27.55
CA TYR A 105 -14.68 6.08 27.54
C TYR A 105 -14.10 5.83 26.14
N TYR A 106 -14.61 4.84 25.41
CA TYR A 106 -14.15 4.54 24.04
C TYR A 106 -14.64 5.52 22.98
N LYS A 107 -15.48 6.50 23.35
CA LYS A 107 -15.85 7.66 22.52
C LYS A 107 -15.12 8.94 22.94
N SER A 108 -14.20 8.86 23.89
CA SER A 108 -13.48 10.01 24.44
C SER A 108 -12.26 10.43 23.61
N PRO A 109 -11.67 11.59 23.93
CA PRO A 109 -10.34 12.02 23.48
C PRO A 109 -9.15 11.10 23.78
N ALA A 110 -9.33 10.03 24.57
CA ALA A 110 -8.24 9.12 24.92
C ALA A 110 -7.66 8.45 23.66
N TYR A 111 -6.33 8.37 23.63
CA TYR A 111 -5.63 7.74 22.51
C TYR A 111 -5.73 6.22 22.56
N TRP A 112 -5.79 5.64 21.36
CA TRP A 112 -5.76 4.22 21.09
C TRP A 112 -4.34 3.85 20.68
N HIS A 113 -3.86 2.72 21.19
CA HIS A 113 -2.45 2.35 21.18
C HIS A 113 -2.14 1.07 20.41
N ALA A 114 -3.09 0.60 19.59
CA ALA A 114 -2.85 -0.51 18.69
C ALA A 114 -3.49 -0.29 17.32
N ILE A 115 -2.92 -0.96 16.31
CA ILE A 115 -3.37 -0.93 14.92
C ILE A 115 -3.24 -2.30 14.28
N THR A 116 -4.08 -2.61 13.30
CA THR A 116 -3.91 -3.78 12.43
C THR A 116 -4.29 -3.42 11.00
N PRO A 117 -3.49 -3.79 9.98
CA PRO A 117 -3.94 -3.72 8.60
C PRO A 117 -4.80 -4.96 8.29
N TRP A 118 -5.72 -4.79 7.37
CA TRP A 118 -6.68 -5.81 6.93
C TRP A 118 -6.98 -5.64 5.44
N PHE A 119 -7.60 -6.66 4.85
CA PHE A 119 -8.08 -6.65 3.48
C PHE A 119 -9.48 -7.25 3.38
N ILE A 120 -10.22 -6.85 2.35
CA ILE A 120 -11.50 -7.47 1.99
C ILE A 120 -11.44 -7.90 0.52
N ILE A 121 -11.70 -9.18 0.24
CA ILE A 121 -11.95 -9.69 -1.11
C ILE A 121 -13.46 -9.69 -1.33
N TYR A 122 -13.92 -9.03 -2.38
CA TYR A 122 -15.33 -8.81 -2.66
C TYR A 122 -15.65 -9.11 -4.13
N PRO A 123 -16.71 -9.90 -4.44
CA PRO A 123 -17.15 -10.10 -5.81
C PRO A 123 -17.88 -8.87 -6.35
N GLY A 124 -17.59 -8.51 -7.59
CA GLY A 124 -18.40 -7.57 -8.35
C GLY A 124 -19.65 -8.25 -8.93
N THR A 125 -20.60 -7.45 -9.41
CA THR A 125 -21.88 -7.92 -9.96
C THR A 125 -21.74 -8.84 -11.17
N ASP A 126 -20.65 -8.72 -11.93
CA ASP A 126 -20.43 -9.51 -13.15
C ASP A 126 -19.51 -10.72 -12.93
N HIS A 127 -19.14 -11.01 -11.67
CA HIS A 127 -18.29 -12.15 -11.35
C HIS A 127 -19.00 -13.48 -11.66
N SER A 128 -18.43 -14.29 -12.56
CA SER A 128 -18.97 -15.60 -12.96
C SER A 128 -17.94 -16.72 -12.99
N ALA A 129 -16.66 -16.43 -12.80
CA ALA A 129 -15.61 -17.43 -12.70
C ALA A 129 -15.78 -18.35 -11.47
N ILE A 130 -15.54 -19.64 -11.66
CA ILE A 130 -15.68 -20.67 -10.61
C ILE A 130 -14.35 -21.37 -10.27
N ASN A 131 -13.33 -21.22 -11.11
CA ASN A 131 -12.01 -21.86 -10.97
C ASN A 131 -10.90 -20.85 -10.67
N VAL A 132 -11.18 -19.86 -9.81
CA VAL A 132 -10.23 -18.79 -9.49
C VAL A 132 -9.97 -18.64 -7.99
N ARG A 133 -8.80 -18.08 -7.68
CA ARG A 133 -8.37 -17.67 -6.35
C ARG A 133 -7.71 -16.30 -6.39
N VAL A 134 -7.77 -15.59 -5.28
CA VAL A 134 -7.00 -14.36 -5.05
C VAL A 134 -5.83 -14.70 -4.14
N LYS A 135 -4.61 -14.65 -4.67
CA LYS A 135 -3.37 -14.71 -3.89
C LYS A 135 -3.14 -13.34 -3.23
N ILE A 136 -2.82 -13.33 -1.94
CA ILE A 136 -2.49 -12.13 -1.15
C ILE A 136 -1.07 -12.27 -0.63
N SER A 137 -0.30 -11.18 -0.73
CA SER A 137 1.09 -11.11 -0.27
C SER A 137 1.45 -9.70 0.15
N GLU A 138 2.52 -9.55 0.92
CA GLU A 138 3.14 -8.27 1.25
C GLU A 138 2.17 -7.25 1.87
N ILE A 139 1.33 -7.68 2.83
CA ILE A 139 0.51 -6.75 3.62
C ILE A 139 1.48 -5.94 4.48
N LYS A 140 1.72 -4.68 4.14
CA LYS A 140 2.62 -3.77 4.85
C LYS A 140 1.84 -2.57 5.38
N LEU A 141 2.14 -2.14 6.59
CA LEU A 141 1.53 -1.02 7.28
C LEU A 141 2.61 -0.07 7.77
N PHE A 142 2.41 1.21 7.49
CA PHE A 142 3.33 2.28 7.80
C PHE A 142 2.62 3.40 8.55
N ILE A 143 3.34 4.01 9.49
CA ILE A 143 2.91 5.20 10.22
C ILE A 143 3.90 6.31 9.97
N LEU A 144 3.41 7.47 9.55
CA LEU A 144 4.17 8.70 9.57
C LEU A 144 4.16 9.22 11.00
N LYS A 145 5.33 9.32 11.64
CA LYS A 145 5.45 9.85 12.99
C LYS A 145 5.38 11.37 13.00
N ARG A 146 4.64 11.95 13.93
CA ARG A 146 4.49 13.41 14.08
C ARG A 146 5.78 14.04 14.61
N SER A 147 6.46 13.35 15.51
CA SER A 147 7.66 13.79 16.23
C SER A 147 8.89 13.90 15.32
N SER A 148 9.09 12.92 14.44
CA SER A 148 10.24 12.85 13.54
C SER A 148 9.93 13.22 12.10
N ASN A 149 8.65 13.24 11.71
CA ASN A 149 8.20 13.36 10.33
C ASN A 149 8.78 12.26 9.41
N THR A 150 8.99 11.05 9.95
CA THR A 150 9.48 9.88 9.21
C THR A 150 8.46 8.76 9.19
N TRP A 151 8.38 8.04 8.08
CA TRP A 151 7.59 6.82 7.97
C TRP A 151 8.30 5.64 8.65
N GLU A 152 7.53 4.83 9.36
CA GLU A 152 7.98 3.60 9.99
C GLU A 152 7.05 2.45 9.60
N GLN A 153 7.61 1.34 9.09
CA GLN A 153 6.86 0.11 8.90
C GLN A 153 6.61 -0.56 10.26
N VAL A 154 5.36 -0.79 10.58
CA VAL A 154 4.92 -1.35 11.87
C VAL A 154 5.05 -2.88 11.89
N ASN A 155 4.87 -3.53 10.73
CA ASN A 155 4.85 -4.97 10.59
C ASN A 155 5.97 -5.50 9.66
N ILE A 156 7.22 -5.37 10.08
CA ILE A 156 8.39 -5.72 9.23
C ILE A 156 8.40 -7.21 8.84
N ASP A 157 8.18 -8.11 9.80
CA ASP A 157 8.35 -9.57 9.61
C ASP A 157 7.04 -10.37 9.58
N ASP A 158 5.89 -9.70 9.49
CA ASP A 158 4.58 -10.34 9.52
C ASP A 158 3.63 -9.66 8.53
N THR A 159 3.85 -10.00 7.26
CA THR A 159 3.15 -9.46 6.09
C THR A 159 2.19 -10.47 5.44
N ASP A 160 2.13 -11.70 5.97
CA ASP A 160 1.25 -12.75 5.48
C ASP A 160 -0.04 -12.82 6.32
N PRO A 161 -1.21 -13.11 5.71
CA PRO A 161 -2.46 -13.18 6.45
C PRO A 161 -2.46 -14.22 7.58
N THR A 162 -2.91 -13.81 8.76
CA THR A 162 -2.99 -14.64 9.99
C THR A 162 -4.41 -14.97 10.42
N TRP A 163 -5.40 -14.21 9.94
CA TRP A 163 -6.82 -14.44 10.21
C TRP A 163 -7.68 -14.12 8.99
N GLN A 164 -8.85 -14.76 8.93
CA GLN A 164 -9.84 -14.58 7.88
C GLN A 164 -11.22 -15.07 8.33
N PHE A 165 -12.28 -14.46 7.78
CA PHE A 165 -13.66 -14.93 7.91
C PHE A 165 -14.52 -14.42 6.75
N HIS A 166 -15.68 -15.05 6.54
CA HIS A 166 -16.66 -14.58 5.56
C HIS A 166 -17.54 -13.47 6.16
N GLN A 167 -17.78 -12.41 5.40
CA GLN A 167 -18.82 -11.43 5.72
C GLN A 167 -20.16 -11.86 5.13
N SER A 168 -21.24 -11.65 5.86
CA SER A 168 -22.59 -12.11 5.50
C SER A 168 -23.35 -11.16 4.55
N HIS A 169 -22.66 -10.35 3.75
CA HIS A 169 -23.31 -9.33 2.92
C HIS A 169 -24.02 -9.90 1.68
N VAL A 170 -23.57 -11.05 1.16
CA VAL A 170 -24.10 -11.64 -0.09
C VAL A 170 -25.00 -12.82 0.19
N SER A 171 -24.56 -13.78 1.00
CA SER A 171 -25.31 -14.99 1.34
C SER A 171 -25.10 -15.33 2.81
N PRO A 172 -25.91 -14.75 3.73
CA PRO A 172 -25.80 -15.00 5.17
C PRO A 172 -25.79 -16.49 5.54
N ASP A 173 -26.60 -17.28 4.83
CA ASP A 173 -26.74 -18.73 5.06
C ASP A 173 -25.45 -19.51 4.83
N THR A 174 -24.49 -18.98 4.08
CA THR A 174 -23.20 -19.65 3.82
C THR A 174 -22.02 -18.91 4.44
N ALA A 175 -22.24 -17.77 5.11
CA ALA A 175 -21.17 -16.97 5.71
C ALA A 175 -20.53 -17.61 6.95
N HIS A 176 -21.14 -18.67 7.49
CA HIS A 176 -20.59 -19.44 8.60
C HIS A 176 -19.61 -20.55 8.16
N GLU A 177 -19.49 -20.79 6.85
CA GLU A 177 -18.57 -21.80 6.30
C GLU A 177 -17.10 -21.42 6.55
N ASN A 178 -16.22 -22.40 6.54
CA ASN A 178 -14.78 -22.15 6.62
C ASN A 178 -14.28 -21.48 5.33
N VAL A 179 -13.46 -20.45 5.48
CA VAL A 179 -12.81 -19.78 4.34
C VAL A 179 -11.88 -20.76 3.62
N SER A 180 -12.02 -20.86 2.30
CA SER A 180 -11.16 -21.68 1.44
C SER A 180 -9.77 -21.07 1.24
N ARG A 181 -8.94 -21.19 2.29
CA ARG A 181 -7.54 -20.76 2.33
C ARG A 181 -6.61 -21.85 1.80
N ARG A 182 -5.61 -21.48 0.99
CA ARG A 182 -4.53 -22.38 0.54
C ARG A 182 -3.17 -21.67 0.62
N ILE A 183 -2.13 -22.42 0.96
CA ILE A 183 -0.74 -21.96 0.85
C ILE A 183 -0.25 -22.39 -0.54
N GLU A 184 0.22 -21.43 -1.33
CA GLU A 184 0.74 -21.65 -2.67
C GLU A 184 2.23 -22.06 -2.64
N PRO A 185 2.82 -22.55 -3.76
CA PRO A 185 4.21 -23.01 -3.78
C PRO A 185 5.25 -21.94 -3.39
N ASP A 186 4.93 -20.66 -3.55
CA ASP A 186 5.76 -19.53 -3.13
C ASP A 186 5.61 -19.18 -1.63
N GLY A 187 4.84 -19.97 -0.89
CA GLY A 187 4.55 -19.78 0.53
C GLY A 187 3.45 -18.77 0.82
N LYS A 188 2.94 -18.05 -0.19
CA LYS A 188 1.91 -17.02 -0.02
C LYS A 188 0.53 -17.64 0.05
N VAL A 189 -0.41 -16.87 0.59
CA VAL A 189 -1.76 -17.36 0.90
C VAL A 189 -2.71 -16.97 -0.23
N SER A 190 -3.58 -17.88 -0.64
CA SER A 190 -4.67 -17.62 -1.56
C SER A 190 -6.03 -17.97 -1.00
N TYR A 191 -7.06 -17.30 -1.53
CA TYR A 191 -8.44 -17.42 -1.09
C TYR A 191 -9.37 -17.68 -2.25
N LYS A 192 -10.33 -18.58 -2.05
CA LYS A 192 -11.47 -18.79 -2.94
C LYS A 192 -12.76 -18.38 -2.23
N LEU A 193 -13.60 -17.60 -2.91
CA LEU A 193 -14.95 -17.32 -2.41
C LEU A 193 -15.75 -18.62 -2.29
N ASN A 194 -16.63 -18.70 -1.30
CA ASN A 194 -17.50 -19.85 -1.16
C ASN A 194 -18.63 -19.83 -2.21
N LYS A 195 -19.49 -20.85 -2.22
CA LYS A 195 -20.58 -20.97 -3.21
C LYS A 195 -21.56 -19.79 -3.15
N GLY A 196 -21.77 -19.21 -1.97
CA GLY A 196 -22.59 -18.01 -1.78
C GLY A 196 -21.90 -16.71 -2.16
N LEU A 197 -20.66 -16.75 -2.64
CA LEU A 197 -19.85 -15.58 -3.00
C LEU A 197 -19.67 -14.59 -1.85
N ASN A 198 -19.63 -15.06 -0.60
CA ASN A 198 -19.48 -14.16 0.54
C ASN A 198 -18.09 -13.51 0.55
N PRO A 199 -18.02 -12.18 0.74
CA PRO A 199 -16.75 -11.49 0.86
C PRO A 199 -15.88 -12.10 1.96
N ILE A 200 -14.56 -12.03 1.79
CA ILE A 200 -13.60 -12.52 2.78
C ILE A 200 -12.91 -11.32 3.39
N HIS A 201 -13.06 -11.14 4.70
CA HIS A 201 -12.29 -10.18 5.48
C HIS A 201 -11.14 -10.93 6.14
N GLY A 202 -9.91 -10.49 5.90
CA GLY A 202 -8.71 -11.06 6.50
C GLY A 202 -7.68 -10.00 6.85
N GLY A 203 -6.58 -10.41 7.47
CA GLY A 203 -5.52 -9.47 7.82
C GLY A 203 -4.38 -10.14 8.57
N VAL A 204 -3.53 -9.31 9.14
CA VAL A 204 -2.39 -9.71 9.99
C VAL A 204 -2.72 -9.40 11.46
N ARG A 205 -1.83 -9.75 12.40
CA ARG A 205 -2.06 -9.46 13.83
C ARG A 205 -2.08 -7.95 14.13
N LYS A 206 -2.46 -7.61 15.36
CA LYS A 206 -2.35 -6.24 15.89
C LYS A 206 -0.91 -5.91 16.28
N TYR A 207 -0.57 -4.62 16.19
CA TYR A 207 0.71 -4.05 16.59
C TYR A 207 0.51 -2.86 17.52
N GLU A 208 1.46 -2.67 18.43
CA GLU A 208 1.49 -1.52 19.32
C GLU A 208 1.92 -0.27 18.55
N ILE A 209 1.30 0.86 18.90
CA ILE A 209 1.64 2.18 18.37
C ILE A 209 1.55 3.21 19.48
N TYR A 210 2.30 4.30 19.32
CA TYR A 210 2.10 5.47 20.16
C TYR A 210 1.08 6.41 19.51
N GLY A 211 -0.19 6.24 19.85
CA GLY A 211 -1.33 6.97 19.25
C GLY A 211 -1.15 8.49 19.10
N PRO A 212 -0.63 9.23 20.10
CA PRO A 212 -0.36 10.66 19.99
C PRO A 212 0.60 11.06 18.86
N ASP A 213 1.49 10.14 18.46
CA ASP A 213 2.54 10.39 17.48
C ASP A 213 2.17 9.94 16.06
N VAL A 214 0.94 9.47 15.84
CA VAL A 214 0.45 9.18 14.49
C VAL A 214 0.14 10.49 13.77
N LYS A 215 0.78 10.71 12.61
CA LYS A 215 0.52 11.86 11.72
C LYS A 215 -0.21 11.45 10.43
N ALA A 216 0.07 10.26 9.91
CA ALA A 216 -0.63 9.64 8.80
C ALA A 216 -0.45 8.12 8.85
N VAL A 217 -1.33 7.38 8.19
CA VAL A 217 -1.25 5.93 8.03
C VAL A 217 -1.24 5.61 6.54
N TYR A 218 -0.41 4.64 6.17
CA TYR A 218 -0.35 4.07 4.83
C TYR A 218 -0.32 2.55 4.94
N ALA A 219 -1.11 1.86 4.14
CA ALA A 219 -1.05 0.41 4.02
C ALA A 219 -0.99 0.00 2.56
N GLN A 220 -0.32 -1.12 2.29
CA GLN A 220 -0.33 -1.75 0.99
C GLN A 220 -0.42 -3.27 1.09
N LEU A 221 -0.92 -3.90 0.03
CA LEU A 221 -0.81 -5.35 -0.19
C LEU A 221 -0.68 -5.62 -1.67
N THR A 222 -0.22 -6.82 -2.02
CA THR A 222 -0.16 -7.29 -3.40
C THR A 222 -1.15 -8.44 -3.62
N THR A 223 -1.93 -8.34 -4.70
CA THR A 223 -2.86 -9.39 -5.13
C THR A 223 -2.48 -9.99 -6.48
N GLU A 224 -2.82 -11.25 -6.70
CA GLU A 224 -2.75 -11.90 -8.00
C GLU A 224 -3.95 -12.83 -8.21
N LEU A 225 -4.57 -12.79 -9.39
CA LEU A 225 -5.65 -13.69 -9.79
C LEU A 225 -5.06 -14.97 -10.36
N ILE A 226 -5.12 -16.03 -9.57
CA ILE A 226 -4.57 -17.35 -9.92
C ILE A 226 -5.70 -18.34 -10.20
N GLN A 227 -5.35 -19.43 -10.88
CA GLN A 227 -6.25 -20.54 -11.11
C GLN A 227 -6.37 -21.39 -9.83
N ASP A 228 -7.59 -21.82 -9.50
CA ASP A 228 -7.80 -22.70 -8.34
C ASP A 228 -7.29 -24.11 -8.62
N ASP A 229 -7.76 -24.71 -9.71
CA ASP A 229 -7.38 -26.06 -10.13
C ASP A 229 -6.77 -26.01 -11.55
N PRO A 230 -5.47 -26.30 -11.73
CA PRO A 230 -4.80 -26.25 -13.02
C PRO A 230 -5.35 -27.27 -14.03
N ASP A 231 -6.01 -28.34 -13.56
CA ASP A 231 -6.58 -29.38 -14.42
C ASP A 231 -8.00 -29.04 -14.92
N LYS A 232 -8.60 -27.95 -14.41
CA LYS A 232 -9.90 -27.43 -14.85
C LYS A 232 -9.75 -26.28 -15.84
N ARG A 233 -10.85 -25.90 -16.50
CA ARG A 233 -10.89 -24.72 -17.41
C ARG A 233 -10.37 -23.47 -16.69
N ASP A 234 -9.46 -22.74 -17.34
CA ASP A 234 -9.08 -21.40 -16.90
C ASP A 234 -10.20 -20.42 -17.28
N ASP A 235 -10.94 -19.96 -16.28
CA ASP A 235 -12.04 -19.00 -16.41
C ASP A 235 -11.70 -17.63 -15.79
N ARG A 236 -10.40 -17.31 -15.61
CA ARG A 236 -9.97 -16.02 -15.05
C ARG A 236 -10.45 -14.78 -15.82
N ALA A 237 -10.82 -14.93 -17.08
CA ALA A 237 -11.41 -13.83 -17.87
C ALA A 237 -12.85 -13.48 -17.42
N GLU A 238 -13.53 -14.39 -16.74
CA GLU A 238 -14.90 -14.26 -16.24
C GLU A 238 -14.92 -13.74 -14.78
N ALA A 239 -13.75 -13.43 -14.20
CA ALA A 239 -13.61 -13.02 -12.82
C ALA A 239 -13.69 -11.49 -12.66
N GLN A 240 -14.68 -11.01 -11.90
CA GLN A 240 -14.73 -9.65 -11.36
C GLN A 240 -14.52 -9.68 -9.84
N LEU A 241 -13.30 -10.01 -9.39
CA LEU A 241 -12.95 -9.98 -7.96
C LEU A 241 -12.21 -8.69 -7.65
N LEU A 242 -12.62 -8.02 -6.57
CA LEU A 242 -12.03 -6.77 -6.12
C LEU A 242 -11.44 -6.94 -4.73
N VAL A 243 -10.41 -6.16 -4.44
CA VAL A 243 -9.80 -6.08 -3.11
C VAL A 243 -9.76 -4.64 -2.64
N SER A 244 -10.06 -4.46 -1.36
CA SER A 244 -9.76 -3.24 -0.60
C SER A 244 -8.78 -3.57 0.51
N ILE A 245 -7.84 -2.68 0.77
CA ILE A 245 -6.95 -2.72 1.94
C ILE A 245 -7.32 -1.59 2.88
N GLY A 246 -7.28 -1.86 4.18
CA GLY A 246 -7.48 -0.86 5.21
C GLY A 246 -6.71 -1.16 6.47
N ALA A 247 -7.02 -0.41 7.52
CA ALA A 247 -6.53 -0.67 8.85
C ALA A 247 -7.58 -0.27 9.90
N ASP A 248 -7.50 -0.85 11.08
CA ASP A 248 -8.32 -0.51 12.25
C ASP A 248 -7.43 -0.15 13.43
N TYR A 249 -7.83 0.86 14.21
CA TYR A 249 -7.25 1.10 15.52
C TYR A 249 -7.95 0.26 16.59
N TYR A 250 -7.20 -0.04 17.65
CA TYR A 250 -7.68 -0.66 18.87
C TYR A 250 -7.20 0.15 20.07
N PRO A 251 -8.01 0.31 21.14
CA PRO A 251 -7.58 1.08 22.31
C PRO A 251 -6.28 0.54 22.92
N ASP A 252 -6.12 -0.78 22.92
CA ASP A 252 -4.92 -1.50 23.39
C ASP A 252 -4.73 -2.81 22.60
N ILE A 253 -3.48 -3.30 22.52
CA ILE A 253 -3.13 -4.51 21.76
C ILE A 253 -3.83 -5.77 22.29
N SER A 254 -4.15 -5.83 23.58
CA SER A 254 -4.81 -6.98 24.22
C SER A 254 -6.32 -7.04 23.95
N LEU A 255 -6.96 -5.92 23.62
CA LEU A 255 -8.41 -5.83 23.54
C LEU A 255 -8.95 -6.39 22.22
N ARG A 256 -10.01 -7.18 22.30
CA ARG A 256 -10.83 -7.62 21.16
C ARG A 256 -12.00 -6.66 21.00
N ILE A 257 -12.59 -6.64 19.81
CA ILE A 257 -13.74 -5.79 19.49
C ILE A 257 -14.86 -5.90 20.55
N LYS A 258 -15.21 -7.13 20.95
CA LYS A 258 -16.24 -7.38 21.98
C LYS A 258 -15.94 -6.77 23.36
N ASP A 259 -14.69 -6.41 23.62
CA ASP A 259 -14.26 -5.89 24.93
C ASP A 259 -14.53 -4.37 25.03
N TYR A 260 -14.75 -3.66 23.93
CA TYR A 260 -14.91 -2.20 23.92
C TYR A 260 -15.96 -1.63 22.95
N ALA A 261 -16.38 -2.40 21.94
CA ALA A 261 -17.23 -1.88 20.86
C ALA A 261 -18.72 -2.19 21.04
N THR A 262 -19.14 -2.90 22.08
CA THR A 262 -20.56 -3.23 22.34
C THR A 262 -21.42 -1.96 22.24
N PRO A 263 -22.55 -1.97 21.50
CA PRO A 263 -23.24 -3.13 20.90
C PRO A 263 -22.72 -3.57 19.52
N TYR A 264 -21.69 -2.91 18.98
CA TYR A 264 -21.12 -3.25 17.69
C TYR A 264 -20.20 -4.46 17.79
N THR A 265 -20.17 -5.24 16.71
CA THR A 265 -19.23 -6.35 16.51
C THR A 265 -18.05 -5.96 15.64
N TRP A 266 -17.82 -4.66 15.46
CA TRP A 266 -16.76 -4.07 14.65
C TRP A 266 -16.37 -2.68 15.19
N ALA A 267 -15.20 -2.21 14.79
CA ALA A 267 -14.72 -0.85 15.07
C ALA A 267 -14.65 -0.05 13.77
N PRO A 268 -14.86 1.28 13.81
CA PRO A 268 -14.64 2.14 12.66
C PRO A 268 -13.18 2.05 12.20
N ALA A 269 -12.98 2.11 10.88
CA ALA A 269 -11.65 1.97 10.31
C ALA A 269 -10.76 3.19 10.62
N VAL A 270 -9.46 2.99 10.51
CA VAL A 270 -8.54 4.08 10.16
C VAL A 270 -9.01 4.67 8.83
N ALA A 271 -8.94 3.84 7.79
CA ALA A 271 -9.35 4.12 6.44
C ALA A 271 -9.35 2.80 5.65
N ALA A 272 -9.97 2.81 4.48
CA ALA A 272 -9.89 1.75 3.49
C ALA A 272 -9.73 2.34 2.08
N SER A 273 -9.00 1.63 1.23
CA SER A 273 -8.91 1.93 -0.19
C SER A 273 -10.25 1.68 -0.89
N ARG A 274 -10.36 2.14 -2.13
CA ARG A 274 -11.38 1.63 -3.04
C ARG A 274 -11.26 0.11 -3.17
N PHE A 275 -12.34 -0.51 -3.59
CA PHE A 275 -12.30 -1.86 -4.13
C PHE A 275 -11.77 -1.80 -5.56
N ALA A 276 -10.58 -2.36 -5.75
CA ALA A 276 -9.85 -2.38 -7.00
C ALA A 276 -9.78 -3.81 -7.55
N LEU A 277 -9.88 -3.98 -8.88
CA LEU A 277 -9.88 -5.29 -9.53
C LEU A 277 -8.55 -6.01 -9.31
N VAL A 278 -8.65 -7.28 -8.91
CA VAL A 278 -7.53 -8.23 -8.92
C VAL A 278 -7.21 -8.59 -10.37
N LYS A 279 -5.93 -8.56 -10.73
CA LYS A 279 -5.44 -8.83 -12.08
C LYS A 279 -4.67 -10.16 -12.13
N ARG A 280 -4.50 -10.71 -13.32
CA ARG A 280 -3.66 -11.92 -13.54
C ARG A 280 -2.19 -11.66 -13.21
N SER A 281 -1.71 -10.45 -13.48
CA SER A 281 -0.41 -10.00 -13.02
C SER A 281 -0.51 -9.45 -11.59
N PRO A 282 0.55 -9.56 -10.77
CA PRO A 282 0.60 -8.93 -9.46
C PRO A 282 0.23 -7.45 -9.53
N ARG A 283 -0.66 -7.02 -8.64
CA ARG A 283 -1.10 -5.64 -8.48
C ARG A 283 -0.94 -5.24 -7.02
N VAL A 284 -0.30 -4.10 -6.77
CA VAL A 284 -0.27 -3.47 -5.46
C VAL A 284 -1.55 -2.65 -5.28
N HIS A 285 -2.15 -2.74 -4.09
CA HIS A 285 -3.30 -1.96 -3.66
C HIS A 285 -2.87 -1.07 -2.51
N HIS A 286 -3.34 0.17 -2.51
CA HIS A 286 -2.88 1.19 -1.58
C HIS A 286 -4.02 1.81 -0.78
N MET A 287 -3.78 2.05 0.50
CA MET A 287 -4.58 2.92 1.34
C MET A 287 -3.68 3.96 1.98
N ALA A 288 -4.10 5.23 1.96
CA ALA A 288 -3.41 6.29 2.68
C ALA A 288 -4.41 7.24 3.32
N THR A 289 -4.08 7.79 4.49
CA THR A 289 -4.86 8.88 5.11
C THR A 289 -4.53 10.23 4.48
N ILE A 290 -4.70 10.31 3.16
CA ILE A 290 -4.59 11.51 2.33
C ILE A 290 -5.98 11.92 1.86
N ASP A 291 -6.18 13.19 1.51
CA ASP A 291 -7.46 13.66 0.99
C ASP A 291 -7.98 12.77 -0.17
N PRO A 292 -9.11 12.05 0.00
CA PRO A 292 -9.72 11.30 -1.09
C PRO A 292 -10.34 12.28 -2.11
N PRO A 293 -10.79 11.83 -3.30
CA PRO A 293 -11.53 12.70 -4.19
C PRO A 293 -12.85 13.11 -3.53
N GLY A 294 -13.03 14.43 -3.44
CA GLY A 294 -14.14 15.06 -2.74
C GLY A 294 -13.92 15.18 -1.24
N PRO A 295 -14.75 15.97 -0.55
CA PRO A 295 -14.57 16.19 0.88
C PRO A 295 -14.68 14.85 1.63
N ILE A 296 -13.75 14.65 2.56
CA ILE A 296 -13.97 13.73 3.67
C ILE A 296 -15.26 14.19 4.33
N LYS A 297 -16.19 13.26 4.52
CA LYS A 297 -17.35 13.54 5.34
C LYS A 297 -16.92 13.18 6.74
N ASN A 298 -16.87 14.16 7.63
CA ASN A 298 -16.64 13.96 9.06
C ASN A 298 -17.56 12.90 9.69
N ASN A 299 -18.64 12.47 9.02
CA ASN A 299 -19.57 11.44 9.49
C ASN A 299 -20.07 11.74 10.91
N GLY A 300 -20.11 13.03 11.28
CA GLY A 300 -20.47 13.56 12.59
C GLY A 300 -19.45 13.31 13.72
N SER A 301 -18.21 12.92 13.43
CA SER A 301 -17.14 12.87 14.43
C SER A 301 -16.92 14.24 15.08
N ILE A 302 -16.51 14.24 16.35
CA ILE A 302 -16.21 15.48 17.09
C ILE A 302 -14.92 16.09 16.54
N LEU A 303 -13.95 15.25 16.19
CA LEU A 303 -12.69 15.70 15.62
C LEU A 303 -12.88 16.07 14.14
N PRO A 304 -12.46 17.27 13.69
CA PRO A 304 -12.61 17.69 12.30
C PRO A 304 -11.72 16.91 11.34
N ASP A 305 -12.14 16.81 10.08
CA ASP A 305 -11.43 16.05 9.04
C ASP A 305 -9.99 16.51 8.80
N THR A 306 -9.71 17.80 8.98
CA THR A 306 -8.35 18.38 8.87
C THR A 306 -7.36 17.84 9.90
N ARG A 307 -7.83 17.10 10.91
CA ARG A 307 -6.99 16.41 11.91
C ARG A 307 -6.85 14.91 11.63
N LYS A 308 -7.57 14.38 10.64
CA LYS A 308 -7.62 12.96 10.29
C LYS A 308 -6.80 12.63 9.03
N VAL A 309 -6.34 13.62 8.30
CA VAL A 309 -5.54 13.42 7.08
C VAL A 309 -4.41 14.41 6.98
N ILE A 310 -3.45 14.08 6.12
CA ILE A 310 -2.48 15.03 5.60
C ILE A 310 -2.87 15.41 4.17
N SER A 311 -2.43 16.60 3.73
CA SER A 311 -2.66 17.03 2.35
C SER A 311 -1.92 16.15 1.36
N ILE A 312 -2.42 16.07 0.13
CA ILE A 312 -1.72 15.40 -0.98
C ILE A 312 -0.31 15.98 -1.18
N THR A 313 -0.17 17.31 -1.14
CA THR A 313 1.13 17.98 -1.29
C THR A 313 2.12 17.56 -0.20
N GLU A 314 1.65 17.45 1.04
CA GLU A 314 2.49 16.99 2.14
C GLU A 314 2.91 15.53 1.98
N PHE A 315 2.01 14.66 1.51
CA PHE A 315 2.31 13.28 1.21
C PHE A 315 3.32 13.14 0.05
N GLU A 316 3.18 13.95 -1.00
CA GLU A 316 4.10 13.97 -2.15
C GLU A 316 5.52 14.38 -1.78
N ILE A 317 5.67 15.32 -0.84
CA ILE A 317 6.98 15.79 -0.38
C ILE A 317 7.65 14.75 0.54
N ASN A 318 6.87 13.90 1.20
CA ASN A 318 7.35 12.89 2.13
C ASN A 318 6.57 11.58 2.00
N PRO A 319 6.76 10.82 0.91
CA PRO A 319 6.05 9.58 0.70
C PRO A 319 6.64 8.44 1.56
N PRO A 320 5.85 7.40 1.86
CA PRO A 320 6.36 6.21 2.53
C PRO A 320 7.47 5.57 1.68
N ILE A 321 8.55 5.15 2.34
CA ILE A 321 9.60 4.37 1.70
C ILE A 321 9.06 2.96 1.51
N THR A 322 8.55 2.68 0.32
CA THR A 322 8.21 1.32 -0.11
C THR A 322 9.43 0.75 -0.81
N GLU A 323 9.76 -0.52 -0.53
CA GLU A 323 10.76 -1.21 -1.34
C GLU A 323 10.26 -1.20 -2.80
N GLN A 324 11.00 -0.56 -3.68
CA GLN A 324 10.72 -0.63 -5.12
C GLN A 324 10.80 -2.09 -5.54
N ASN A 325 9.82 -2.55 -6.32
CA ASN A 325 9.84 -3.88 -6.90
C ASN A 325 11.21 -4.15 -7.55
N PRO A 326 11.91 -5.24 -7.24
CA PRO A 326 13.16 -5.61 -7.90
C PRO A 326 12.95 -6.11 -9.35
N SER A 327 11.84 -5.74 -9.99
CA SER A 327 11.50 -6.14 -11.35
C SER A 327 11.57 -4.94 -12.31
N GLU A 328 12.75 -4.36 -12.45
CA GLU A 328 13.19 -3.77 -13.72
C GLU A 328 14.55 -4.39 -14.10
N PRO A 329 14.70 -4.90 -15.35
CA PRO A 329 15.90 -5.59 -15.81
C PRO A 329 17.14 -4.70 -15.93
#